data_AF-A0A4D6MPD8-F1
#
_entry.id   AF-A0A4D6MPD8-F1
#
_cell.length_a   1.000
_cell.length_b   1.000
_cell.length_c   1.000
_cell.angle_alpha   90.00
_cell.angle_beta   90.00
_cell.angle_gamma   90.00
#
_symmetry.space_group_name_H-M   'P 1'
#
loop_
_entity.id
_entity.type
_entity.pdbx_description
1 polymer ?
#
loop_
_entity_poly.entity_id
_entity_poly.type
_entity_poly.pdbx_seq_one_letter_code
_entity_poly.pdbx_strand_id
1 'polypeptide(L)'
;MSSMAFLSHPYFFAALTLLVLQFLFRKLNKRDGKRYHPVAGTVFNQLMNFHRLHHYMTHLAAKYRTYRLLNLFRYEVYTAEPSNVEYILKTNFENYGKGLYNYHNLKDLLGDGIFTVDGEKWREQRKISSHEFSTKMLRDFSVSVFRKNAAKLANIVSESATSNSSLEIQDLFMKSTLDSIFQVAFGTELDSMCGSSQEGKIFADAFDASSALTLYRYVDVFWKIKKFLNIGTEAKLRKTTKVLDEFVLKLINTRIQQMQISVGGSDNLH
;
A
#
# COMPACT_ATOMS: atom_id res chain seq x y z
N MET A 1 -18.64 -41.12 13.41
CA MET A 1 -18.62 -40.57 12.04
C MET A 1 -19.96 -39.92 11.75
N SER A 2 -19.96 -38.76 11.07
CA SER A 2 -21.12 -37.95 10.65
C SER A 2 -21.67 -36.89 11.63
N SER A 3 -20.85 -35.89 11.98
CA SER A 3 -21.33 -34.61 12.56
C SER A 3 -21.11 -33.40 11.63
N MET A 4 -20.51 -33.60 10.44
CA MET A 4 -20.25 -32.52 9.46
C MET A 4 -21.16 -32.56 8.23
N ALA A 5 -22.09 -33.52 8.13
CA ALA A 5 -22.99 -33.64 6.98
C ALA A 5 -24.03 -32.52 6.87
N PHE A 6 -24.22 -31.71 7.93
CA PHE A 6 -25.14 -30.55 7.90
C PHE A 6 -24.56 -29.34 7.16
N LEU A 7 -23.23 -29.23 7.06
CA LEU A 7 -22.55 -28.10 6.39
C LEU A 7 -22.56 -28.23 4.86
N SER A 8 -22.85 -29.42 4.32
CA SER A 8 -22.91 -29.68 2.87
C SER A 8 -24.32 -29.57 2.28
N HIS A 9 -25.33 -29.23 3.09
CA HIS A 9 -26.71 -29.15 2.62
C HIS A 9 -27.02 -27.76 2.03
N PRO A 10 -27.57 -27.65 0.79
CA PRO A 10 -27.81 -26.36 0.13
C PRO A 10 -28.75 -25.44 0.92
N TYR A 11 -29.60 -26.01 1.78
CA TYR A 11 -30.51 -25.29 2.66
C TYR A 11 -29.79 -24.52 3.78
N PHE A 12 -28.59 -24.96 4.22
CA PHE A 12 -27.82 -24.26 5.25
C PHE A 12 -27.28 -22.93 4.72
N PHE A 13 -26.73 -22.94 3.51
CA PHE A 13 -26.28 -21.71 2.84
C PHE A 13 -27.45 -20.79 2.51
N ALA A 14 -28.60 -21.32 2.08
CA ALA A 14 -29.82 -20.53 1.86
C ALA A 14 -30.37 -19.90 3.15
N ALA A 15 -30.34 -20.62 4.27
CA ALA A 15 -30.76 -20.09 5.57
C ALA A 15 -29.80 -19.01 6.08
N LEU A 16 -28.49 -19.21 5.90
CA LEU A 16 -27.47 -18.23 6.28
C LEU A 16 -27.59 -16.96 5.43
N THR A 17 -27.81 -17.07 4.13
CA THR A 17 -28.03 -15.91 3.26
C THR A 17 -29.31 -15.17 3.62
N LEU A 18 -30.41 -15.88 3.92
CA LEU A 18 -31.65 -15.28 4.42
C LEU A 18 -31.45 -14.55 5.76
N LEU A 19 -30.70 -15.13 6.70
CA LEU A 19 -30.39 -14.49 7.98
C LEU A 19 -29.52 -13.25 7.81
N VAL A 20 -28.51 -13.30 6.93
CA VAL A 20 -27.68 -12.14 6.59
C VAL A 20 -28.52 -11.06 5.92
N LEU A 21 -29.39 -11.41 4.98
CA LEU A 21 -30.30 -10.48 4.32
C LEU A 21 -31.30 -9.86 5.31
N GLN A 22 -31.88 -10.63 6.22
CA GLN A 22 -32.75 -10.12 7.28
C GLN A 22 -32.01 -9.22 8.26
N PHE A 23 -30.78 -9.56 8.62
CA PHE A 23 -29.93 -8.72 9.48
C PHE A 23 -29.59 -7.40 8.79
N LEU A 24 -29.17 -7.45 7.52
CA LEU A 24 -28.93 -6.27 6.70
C LEU A 24 -30.19 -5.43 6.53
N PHE A 25 -31.34 -6.04 6.26
CA PHE A 25 -32.62 -5.37 6.13
C PHE A 25 -33.02 -4.69 7.45
N ARG A 26 -32.92 -5.36 8.59
CA ARG A 26 -33.18 -4.76 9.91
C ARG A 26 -32.24 -3.61 10.24
N LYS A 27 -30.98 -3.70 9.81
CA LYS A 27 -29.98 -2.64 9.98
C LYS A 27 -30.25 -1.44 9.07
N LEU A 28 -30.75 -1.69 7.86
CA LEU A 28 -31.20 -0.68 6.90
C LEU A 28 -32.51 -0.01 7.34
N ASN A 29 -33.42 -0.75 7.99
CA ASN A 29 -34.76 -0.29 8.36
C ASN A 29 -34.88 0.23 9.79
N LYS A 30 -33.82 0.21 10.61
CA LYS A 30 -33.79 0.91 11.89
C LYS A 30 -33.80 2.43 11.65
N ARG A 31 -35.00 2.99 11.62
CA ARG A 31 -35.25 4.44 11.72
C ARG A 31 -35.08 4.89 13.17
N ASP A 32 -33.84 4.95 13.63
CA ASP A 32 -33.52 5.88 14.73
C ASP A 32 -33.69 7.29 14.15
N GLY A 33 -34.32 8.22 14.87
CA GLY A 33 -34.51 9.62 14.47
C GLY A 33 -33.22 10.44 14.25
N LYS A 34 -32.08 9.77 14.06
CA LYS A 34 -30.77 10.36 13.77
C LYS A 34 -30.59 10.50 12.25
N ARG A 35 -30.31 11.72 11.79
CA ARG A 35 -29.88 11.97 10.40
C ARG A 35 -28.51 11.34 10.18
N TYR A 36 -28.46 10.25 9.45
CA TYR A 36 -27.20 9.67 8.96
C TYR A 36 -26.93 10.11 7.52
N HIS A 37 -25.66 10.18 7.14
CA HIS A 37 -25.27 10.33 5.73
C HIS A 37 -25.85 9.22 4.84
N PRO A 38 -26.11 9.50 3.56
CA PRO A 38 -26.68 8.52 2.63
C PRO A 38 -25.78 7.28 2.51
N VAL A 39 -26.41 6.12 2.33
CA VAL A 39 -25.70 4.89 1.96
C VAL A 39 -25.54 4.89 0.45
N ALA A 40 -24.30 4.93 -0.03
CA ALA A 40 -24.00 5.01 -1.46
C ALA A 40 -23.67 3.64 -2.09
N GLY A 41 -23.48 2.60 -1.27
CA GLY A 41 -23.16 1.25 -1.73
C GLY A 41 -22.64 0.35 -0.62
N THR A 42 -22.05 -0.77 -1.03
CA THR A 42 -21.48 -1.80 -0.16
C THR A 42 -20.05 -2.15 -0.57
N VAL A 43 -19.34 -2.93 0.26
CA VAL A 43 -18.03 -3.51 -0.09
C VAL A 43 -18.09 -4.34 -1.40
N PHE A 44 -19.22 -4.98 -1.71
CA PHE A 44 -19.39 -5.72 -2.96
C PHE A 44 -19.41 -4.80 -4.17
N ASN A 45 -19.94 -3.58 -4.04
CA ASN A 45 -19.85 -2.60 -5.13
C ASN A 45 -18.40 -2.17 -5.37
N GLN A 46 -17.59 -2.04 -4.32
CA GLN A 46 -16.16 -1.79 -4.47
C GLN A 46 -15.44 -2.97 -5.15
N LEU A 47 -15.77 -4.20 -4.76
CA LEU A 47 -15.23 -5.42 -5.38
C LEU A 47 -15.55 -5.50 -6.88
N MET A 48 -16.83 -5.34 -7.26
CA MET A 48 -17.26 -5.37 -8.67
C MET A 48 -16.61 -4.25 -9.51
N ASN A 49 -16.31 -3.11 -8.89
CA ASN A 49 -15.66 -1.98 -9.54
C ASN A 49 -14.16 -1.90 -9.26
N PHE A 50 -13.51 -2.96 -8.75
CA PHE A 50 -12.12 -2.87 -8.28
C PHE A 50 -11.15 -2.41 -9.38
N HIS A 51 -11.33 -2.91 -10.61
CA HIS A 51 -10.55 -2.50 -11.79
C HIS A 51 -10.64 -1.00 -12.11
N ARG A 52 -11.68 -0.31 -11.61
CA ARG A 52 -11.91 1.13 -11.76
C ARG A 52 -12.23 1.79 -10.42
N LEU A 53 -11.66 1.27 -9.32
CA LEU A 53 -12.08 1.63 -7.96
C LEU A 53 -12.01 3.14 -7.73
N HIS A 54 -10.93 3.78 -8.15
CA HIS A 54 -10.76 5.23 -8.03
C HIS A 54 -11.85 6.02 -8.79
N HIS A 55 -12.20 5.62 -10.01
CA HIS A 55 -13.29 6.24 -10.77
C HIS A 55 -14.64 6.04 -10.08
N TYR A 56 -14.91 4.83 -9.58
CA TYR A 56 -16.13 4.53 -8.84
C TYR A 56 -16.24 5.39 -7.57
N MET A 57 -15.18 5.47 -6.77
CA MET A 57 -15.17 6.28 -5.55
C MET A 57 -15.28 7.78 -5.85
N THR A 58 -14.62 8.26 -6.92
CA THR A 58 -14.73 9.66 -7.37
C THR A 58 -16.16 10.01 -7.79
N HIS A 59 -16.83 9.12 -8.53
CA HIS A 59 -18.24 9.31 -8.90
C HIS A 59 -19.15 9.40 -7.66
N LEU A 60 -18.93 8.56 -6.65
CA LEU A 60 -19.70 8.64 -5.40
C LEU A 60 -19.43 9.93 -4.63
N ALA A 61 -18.16 10.37 -4.56
CA ALA A 61 -17.77 11.61 -3.91
C ALA A 61 -18.39 12.84 -4.61
N ALA A 62 -18.42 12.85 -5.95
CA ALA A 62 -19.08 13.91 -6.71
C ALA A 62 -20.59 13.98 -6.45
N LYS A 63 -21.25 12.83 -6.21
CA LYS A 63 -22.69 12.75 -5.98
C LYS A 63 -23.11 13.11 -4.56
N TYR A 64 -22.37 12.67 -3.53
CA TYR A 64 -22.83 12.76 -2.14
C TYR A 64 -21.91 13.58 -1.21
N ARG A 65 -20.68 13.90 -1.62
CA ARG A 65 -19.58 14.49 -0.82
C ARG A 65 -19.21 13.71 0.45
N THR A 66 -20.15 13.43 1.35
CA THR A 66 -19.99 12.53 2.50
C THR A 66 -21.06 11.45 2.48
N TYR A 67 -20.63 10.19 2.46
CA TYR A 67 -21.52 9.04 2.33
C TYR A 67 -21.00 7.84 3.10
N ARG A 68 -21.88 6.85 3.31
CA ARG A 68 -21.54 5.58 3.94
C ARG A 68 -21.42 4.49 2.89
N LEU A 69 -20.44 3.61 3.09
CA LEU A 69 -20.43 2.29 2.45
C LEU A 69 -20.65 1.23 3.51
N LEU A 70 -21.59 0.32 3.23
CA LEU A 70 -21.88 -0.78 4.13
C LEU A 70 -20.87 -1.89 3.91
N ASN A 71 -20.09 -2.16 4.95
CA ASN A 71 -19.21 -3.31 5.02
C ASN A 71 -19.84 -4.35 5.98
N LEU A 72 -19.55 -5.63 5.76
CA LEU A 72 -20.13 -6.73 6.56
C LEU A 72 -19.72 -6.63 8.04
N PHE A 73 -18.48 -6.24 8.29
CA PHE A 73 -17.87 -6.28 9.63
C PHE A 73 -17.58 -4.89 10.22
N ARG A 74 -17.88 -3.81 9.49
CA ARG A 74 -17.56 -2.44 9.93
C ARG A 74 -18.47 -1.39 9.32
N TYR A 75 -18.49 -0.22 9.95
CA TYR A 75 -19.12 0.97 9.42
C TYR A 75 -18.05 1.86 8.80
N GLU A 76 -18.26 2.27 7.56
CA GLU A 76 -17.33 3.14 6.85
C GLU A 76 -18.06 4.40 6.41
N VAL A 77 -17.42 5.54 6.67
CA VAL A 77 -17.84 6.85 6.19
C VAL A 77 -16.72 7.37 5.30
N TYR A 78 -17.09 7.77 4.09
CA TYR A 78 -16.20 8.40 3.13
C TYR A 78 -16.60 9.86 3.01
N THR A 79 -15.61 10.75 2.96
CA THR A 79 -15.85 12.18 2.87
C THR A 79 -14.86 12.83 1.92
N ALA A 80 -15.38 13.71 1.08
CA ALA A 80 -14.66 14.65 0.23
C ALA A 80 -14.99 16.11 0.61
N GLU A 81 -15.71 16.32 1.72
CA GLU A 81 -16.00 17.66 2.24
C GLU A 81 -14.75 18.25 2.93
N PRO A 82 -14.24 19.42 2.49
CA PRO A 82 -13.00 19.99 3.02
C PRO A 82 -13.02 20.23 4.53
N SER A 83 -14.16 20.64 5.10
CA SER A 83 -14.28 20.86 6.55
C SER A 83 -14.08 19.58 7.36
N ASN A 84 -14.61 18.45 6.88
CA ASN A 84 -14.36 17.15 7.49
C ASN A 84 -12.89 16.72 7.35
N VAL A 85 -12.29 16.98 6.19
CA VAL A 85 -10.87 16.67 5.94
C VAL A 85 -9.96 17.49 6.86
N GLU A 86 -10.21 18.79 7.01
CA GLU A 86 -9.48 19.64 7.96
C GLU A 86 -9.66 19.14 9.40
N TYR A 87 -10.89 18.82 9.79
CA TYR A 87 -11.16 18.34 11.14
C TYR A 87 -10.39 17.04 11.44
N ILE A 88 -10.37 16.09 10.50
CA ILE A 88 -9.70 14.80 10.64
C ILE A 88 -8.18 14.96 10.63
N LEU A 89 -7.62 15.73 9.70
CA LEU A 89 -6.17 15.78 9.47
C LEU A 89 -5.44 16.85 10.28
N LYS A 90 -6.17 17.80 10.87
CA LYS A 90 -5.59 18.94 11.60
C LYS A 90 -6.23 19.13 12.97
N THR A 91 -7.54 19.36 13.04
CA THR A 91 -8.21 19.80 14.29
C THR A 91 -8.26 18.71 15.36
N ASN A 92 -8.50 17.45 14.98
CA ASN A 92 -8.65 16.33 15.92
C ASN A 92 -7.84 15.10 15.48
N PHE A 93 -6.63 15.35 14.97
CA PHE A 93 -5.77 14.32 14.38
C PHE A 93 -5.55 13.09 15.28
N GLU A 94 -5.36 13.30 16.58
CA GLU A 94 -5.09 12.21 17.53
C GLU A 94 -6.24 11.19 17.62
N ASN A 95 -7.48 11.63 17.36
CA ASN A 95 -8.66 10.76 17.36
C ASN A 95 -8.86 9.99 16.04
N TYR A 96 -8.13 10.34 14.97
CA TYR A 96 -8.26 9.73 13.65
C TYR A 96 -6.96 9.04 13.20
N GLY A 97 -6.50 8.09 14.00
CA GLY A 97 -5.43 7.16 13.61
C GLY A 97 -5.83 6.26 12.43
N LYS A 98 -4.85 5.59 11.83
CA LYS A 98 -5.05 4.61 10.75
C LYS A 98 -5.87 3.42 11.25
N GLY A 99 -5.66 3.01 12.49
CA GLY A 99 -6.40 1.98 13.20
C GLY A 99 -6.04 0.54 12.82
N LEU A 100 -6.48 -0.39 13.67
CA LEU A 100 -6.16 -1.82 13.54
C LEU A 100 -6.59 -2.45 12.21
N TYR A 101 -7.63 -1.92 11.57
CA TYR A 101 -8.06 -2.43 10.27
C TYR A 101 -7.00 -2.20 9.19
N ASN A 102 -6.51 -0.96 9.06
CA ASN A 102 -5.48 -0.61 8.09
C ASN A 102 -4.15 -1.28 8.45
N TYR A 103 -3.80 -1.31 9.74
CA TYR A 103 -2.63 -2.03 10.22
C TYR A 103 -2.65 -3.51 9.78
N HIS A 104 -3.74 -4.25 10.00
CA HIS A 104 -3.80 -5.67 9.61
C HIS A 104 -3.74 -5.89 8.10
N ASN A 105 -4.29 -4.99 7.29
CA ASN A 105 -4.24 -5.10 5.83
C ASN A 105 -2.82 -4.84 5.31
N LEU A 106 -2.12 -3.84 5.87
CA LEU A 106 -0.84 -3.34 5.35
C LEU A 106 0.39 -4.00 5.98
N LYS A 107 0.31 -4.49 7.22
CA LYS A 107 1.50 -4.91 8.00
C LYS A 107 2.34 -6.01 7.37
N ASP A 108 1.74 -6.87 6.55
CA ASP A 108 2.52 -7.95 5.95
C ASP A 108 3.49 -7.42 4.89
N LEU A 109 3.13 -6.33 4.19
CA LEU A 109 4.01 -5.69 3.21
C LEU A 109 4.87 -4.59 3.83
N LEU A 110 4.30 -3.77 4.71
CA LEU A 110 4.94 -2.55 5.21
C LEU A 110 5.46 -2.66 6.65
N GLY A 111 5.29 -3.82 7.28
CA GLY A 111 5.69 -4.07 8.67
C GLY A 111 5.06 -3.09 9.66
N ASP A 112 5.81 -2.81 10.73
CA ASP A 112 5.49 -1.81 11.75
C ASP A 112 6.04 -0.42 11.37
N GLY A 113 6.00 -0.09 10.07
CA GLY A 113 6.51 1.18 9.55
C GLY A 113 5.53 2.35 9.71
N ILE A 114 6.02 3.54 9.34
CA ILE A 114 5.33 4.83 9.52
C ILE A 114 3.94 4.89 8.85
N PHE A 115 3.73 4.05 7.84
CA PHE A 115 2.47 3.96 7.10
C PHE A 115 1.43 3.03 7.75
N THR A 116 1.79 2.23 8.76
CA THR A 116 0.91 1.21 9.35
C THR A 116 0.60 1.46 10.82
N VAL A 117 1.55 1.98 11.59
CA VAL A 117 1.40 2.20 13.04
C VAL A 117 0.77 3.56 13.37
N ASP A 118 0.24 3.67 14.59
CA ASP A 118 -0.32 4.89 15.19
C ASP A 118 0.36 5.20 16.54
N GLY A 119 0.00 6.32 17.15
CA GLY A 119 0.42 6.68 18.51
C GLY A 119 1.90 7.04 18.60
N GLU A 120 2.52 6.68 19.72
CA GLU A 120 3.92 7.01 20.04
C GLU A 120 4.91 6.43 19.02
N LYS A 121 4.77 5.14 18.66
CA LYS A 121 5.60 4.51 17.62
C LYS A 121 5.59 5.29 16.31
N TRP A 122 4.41 5.77 15.90
CA TRP A 122 4.30 6.61 14.70
C TRP A 122 4.99 7.97 14.90
N ARG A 123 4.84 8.62 16.06
CA ARG A 123 5.48 9.91 16.35
C ARG A 123 7.00 9.81 16.30
N GLU A 124 7.58 8.78 16.89
CA GLU A 124 9.02 8.52 16.88
C GLU A 124 9.55 8.36 15.45
N GLN A 125 8.93 7.47 14.66
CA GLN A 125 9.31 7.25 13.27
C GLN A 125 9.11 8.52 12.42
N ARG A 126 8.01 9.25 12.63
CA ARG A 126 7.73 10.51 11.91
C ARG A 126 8.75 11.58 12.22
N LYS A 127 9.21 11.68 13.47
CA LYS A 127 10.25 12.64 13.86
C LYS A 127 11.56 12.38 13.10
N ILE A 128 11.98 11.11 13.05
CA ILE A 128 13.20 10.71 12.32
C ILE A 128 13.02 10.95 10.82
N SER A 129 11.95 10.42 10.20
CA SER A 129 11.74 10.57 8.76
C SER A 129 11.59 12.04 8.33
N SER A 130 10.95 12.89 9.13
CA SER A 130 10.78 14.32 8.76
C SER A 130 12.10 15.07 8.69
N HIS A 131 13.12 14.65 9.44
CA HIS A 131 14.48 15.18 9.33
C HIS A 131 15.12 14.82 7.98
N GLU A 132 15.01 13.55 7.56
CA GLU A 132 15.53 13.06 6.28
C GLU A 132 14.85 13.74 5.07
N PHE A 133 13.57 14.09 5.20
CA PHE A 133 12.82 14.84 4.20
C PHE A 133 12.91 16.37 4.36
N SER A 134 13.79 16.88 5.22
CA SER A 134 14.00 18.32 5.35
C SER A 134 14.61 18.90 4.06
N THR A 135 14.32 20.17 3.77
CA THR A 135 14.85 20.86 2.59
C THR A 135 16.37 20.81 2.52
N LYS A 136 17.05 20.86 3.68
CA LYS A 136 18.50 20.74 3.77
C LYS A 136 18.97 19.37 3.29
N MET A 137 18.43 18.29 3.87
CA MET A 137 18.83 16.93 3.52
C MET A 137 18.54 16.60 2.05
N LEU A 138 17.35 16.99 1.56
CA LEU A 138 17.00 16.80 0.14
C LEU A 138 17.97 17.52 -0.80
N ARG A 139 18.33 18.77 -0.49
CA ARG A 139 19.27 19.55 -1.31
C ARG A 139 20.67 18.97 -1.27
N ASP A 140 21.16 18.63 -0.08
CA ASP A 140 22.55 18.27 0.13
C ASP A 140 22.84 16.83 -0.34
N PHE A 141 21.85 15.92 -0.29
CA PHE A 141 22.05 14.49 -0.61
C PHE A 141 21.22 13.97 -1.78
N SER A 142 19.98 14.43 -1.98
CA SER A 142 19.08 13.84 -2.98
C SER A 142 19.12 14.54 -4.34
N VAL A 143 19.38 15.85 -4.39
CA VAL A 143 19.35 16.62 -5.66
C VAL A 143 20.35 16.12 -6.68
N SER A 144 21.57 15.74 -6.26
CA SER A 144 22.58 15.21 -7.18
C SER A 144 22.13 13.88 -7.80
N VAL A 145 21.56 12.99 -6.97
CA VAL A 145 20.97 11.71 -7.40
C VAL A 145 19.83 11.93 -8.39
N PHE A 146 18.88 12.80 -8.06
CA PHE A 146 17.75 13.08 -8.93
C PHE A 146 18.17 13.71 -10.26
N ARG A 147 19.16 14.62 -10.26
CA ARG A 147 19.71 15.19 -11.50
C ARG A 147 20.38 14.13 -12.37
N LYS A 148 21.18 13.25 -11.76
CA LYS A 148 21.83 12.13 -12.46
C LYS A 148 20.78 11.22 -13.13
N ASN A 149 19.78 10.79 -12.37
CA ASN A 149 18.74 9.89 -12.89
C ASN A 149 17.82 10.57 -13.91
N ALA A 150 17.54 11.87 -13.76
CA ALA A 150 16.80 12.65 -14.75
C ALA A 150 17.58 12.80 -16.07
N ALA A 151 18.89 13.04 -16.01
CA ALA A 151 19.74 13.09 -17.20
C ALA A 151 19.77 11.73 -17.93
N LYS A 152 19.91 10.63 -17.18
CA LYS A 152 19.84 9.27 -17.72
C LYS A 152 18.49 8.98 -18.38
N LEU A 153 17.41 9.34 -17.72
CA LEU A 153 16.04 9.24 -18.26
C LEU A 153 15.90 10.03 -19.57
N ALA A 154 16.38 11.26 -19.61
CA ALA A 154 16.32 12.11 -20.80
C ALA A 154 17.12 11.52 -21.97
N ASN A 155 18.30 10.94 -21.70
CA ASN A 155 19.10 10.26 -22.72
C ASN A 155 18.36 9.06 -23.33
N ILE A 156 17.77 8.20 -22.49
CA ILE A 156 16.98 7.04 -22.96
C ILE A 156 15.83 7.49 -23.87
N VAL A 157 15.10 8.54 -23.46
CA VAL A 157 14.01 9.10 -24.27
C VAL A 157 14.53 9.68 -25.59
N SER A 158 15.66 10.40 -25.56
CA SER A 158 16.28 10.99 -26.76
C SER A 158 16.76 9.92 -27.75
N GLU A 159 17.38 8.84 -27.26
CA GLU A 159 17.82 7.70 -28.06
C GLU A 159 16.63 6.98 -28.69
N SER A 160 15.55 6.79 -27.92
CA SER A 160 14.33 6.16 -28.42
C SER A 160 13.66 7.00 -29.51
N ALA A 161 13.58 8.32 -29.32
CA ALA A 161 13.08 9.25 -30.33
C ALA A 161 13.92 9.24 -31.60
N THR A 162 15.26 9.18 -31.48
CA THR A 162 16.19 9.15 -32.62
C THR A 162 16.11 7.83 -33.39
N SER A 163 15.95 6.72 -32.68
CA SER A 163 15.81 5.37 -33.26
C SER A 163 14.40 5.05 -33.76
N ASN A 164 13.45 5.99 -33.60
CA ASN A 164 12.03 5.80 -33.90
C ASN A 164 11.45 4.53 -33.23
N SER A 165 11.91 4.22 -32.02
CA SER A 165 11.45 3.09 -31.22
C SER A 165 10.33 3.52 -30.27
N SER A 166 9.40 2.61 -29.98
CA SER A 166 8.34 2.83 -29.00
C SER A 166 8.84 2.54 -27.59
N LEU A 167 8.42 3.35 -26.62
CA LEU A 167 8.81 3.20 -25.22
C LEU A 167 7.57 3.23 -24.31
N GLU A 168 7.53 2.34 -23.33
CA GLU A 168 6.49 2.35 -22.29
C GLU A 168 6.91 3.31 -21.16
N ILE A 169 6.31 4.50 -21.14
CA ILE A 169 6.77 5.61 -20.28
C ILE A 169 6.49 5.34 -18.80
N GLN A 170 5.44 4.57 -18.47
CA GLN A 170 5.09 4.26 -17.09
C GLN A 170 6.17 3.38 -16.44
N ASP A 171 6.59 2.30 -17.10
CA ASP A 171 7.67 1.41 -16.68
C ASP A 171 8.99 2.18 -16.54
N LEU A 172 9.31 3.07 -17.49
CA LEU A 172 10.52 3.88 -17.41
C LEU A 172 10.52 4.85 -16.21
N PHE A 173 9.39 5.50 -15.91
CA PHE A 173 9.27 6.36 -14.73
C PHE A 173 9.31 5.56 -13.42
N MET A 174 8.72 4.37 -13.40
CA MET A 174 8.80 3.46 -12.25
C MET A 174 10.26 3.06 -11.98
N LYS A 175 11.00 2.64 -13.00
CA LYS A 175 12.44 2.32 -12.91
C LYS A 175 13.29 3.50 -12.47
N SER A 176 13.04 4.69 -13.03
CA SER A 176 13.76 5.92 -12.67
C SER A 176 13.54 6.30 -11.20
N THR A 177 12.29 6.16 -10.73
CA THR A 177 11.92 6.41 -9.34
C THR A 177 12.56 5.38 -8.41
N LEU A 178 12.57 4.11 -8.80
CA LEU A 178 13.22 3.03 -8.07
C LEU A 178 14.72 3.29 -7.91
N ASP A 179 15.44 3.54 -9.01
CA ASP A 179 16.87 3.85 -8.99
C ASP A 179 17.17 5.04 -8.07
N SER A 180 16.34 6.08 -8.13
CA SER A 180 16.49 7.28 -7.30
C SER A 180 16.28 6.99 -5.81
N ILE A 181 15.22 6.27 -5.44
CA ILE A 181 14.93 5.94 -4.04
C ILE A 181 16.01 5.01 -3.49
N PHE A 182 16.46 4.01 -4.24
CA PHE A 182 17.49 3.10 -3.77
C PHE A 182 18.84 3.78 -3.59
N GLN A 183 19.18 4.70 -4.49
CA GLN A 183 20.41 5.46 -4.35
C GLN A 183 20.35 6.47 -3.21
N VAL A 184 19.20 7.12 -2.96
CA VAL A 184 19.07 8.04 -1.82
C VAL A 184 19.01 7.28 -0.48
N ALA A 185 18.16 6.25 -0.38
CA ALA A 185 17.89 5.57 0.89
C ALA A 185 18.97 4.56 1.27
N PHE A 186 19.54 3.86 0.29
CA PHE A 186 20.52 2.80 0.52
C PHE A 186 21.87 3.11 -0.12
N GLY A 187 22.08 4.29 -0.73
CA GLY A 187 23.32 4.64 -1.41
C GLY A 187 23.65 3.81 -2.65
N THR A 188 22.75 2.90 -3.06
CA THR A 188 23.05 1.82 -4.02
C THR A 188 22.36 2.10 -5.35
N GLU A 189 23.13 2.03 -6.43
CA GLU A 189 22.61 2.18 -7.78
C GLU A 189 22.12 0.80 -8.27
N LEU A 190 20.82 0.70 -8.53
CA LEU A 190 20.22 -0.54 -9.06
C LEU A 190 20.35 -0.65 -10.57
N ASP A 191 20.57 0.45 -11.29
CA ASP A 191 20.67 0.49 -12.75
C ASP A 191 19.46 -0.16 -13.48
N SER A 192 18.27 -0.07 -12.89
CA SER A 192 17.06 -0.72 -13.42
C SER A 192 16.58 -0.11 -14.75
N MET A 193 16.85 1.19 -14.98
CA MET A 193 16.51 1.87 -16.24
C MET A 193 17.25 1.30 -17.46
N CYS A 194 18.48 0.82 -17.30
CA CYS A 194 19.28 0.25 -18.39
C CYS A 194 19.00 -1.25 -18.62
N GLY A 195 18.14 -1.86 -17.79
CA GLY A 195 17.78 -3.29 -17.90
C GLY A 195 18.91 -4.26 -17.53
N SER A 196 20.03 -3.77 -17.00
CA SER A 196 21.19 -4.58 -16.60
C SER A 196 20.94 -5.36 -15.30
N SER A 197 20.02 -4.89 -14.46
CA SER A 197 19.79 -5.43 -13.13
C SER A 197 18.61 -6.39 -13.05
N GLN A 198 18.94 -7.67 -13.11
CA GLN A 198 17.97 -8.75 -12.89
C GLN A 198 17.36 -8.69 -11.49
N GLU A 199 18.14 -8.33 -10.46
CA GLU A 199 17.63 -8.22 -9.09
C GLU A 199 16.68 -7.03 -8.93
N GLY A 200 17.00 -5.88 -9.53
CA GLY A 200 16.12 -4.70 -9.51
C GLY A 200 14.77 -4.96 -10.18
N LYS A 201 14.76 -5.70 -11.30
CA LYS A 201 13.53 -6.14 -11.95
C LYS A 201 12.70 -7.06 -11.06
N ILE A 202 13.33 -8.07 -10.45
CA ILE A 202 12.64 -9.01 -9.54
C ILE A 202 12.03 -8.24 -8.36
N PHE A 203 12.75 -7.27 -7.79
CA PHE A 203 12.23 -6.42 -6.73
C PHE A 203 11.02 -5.60 -7.20
N ALA A 204 11.12 -4.91 -8.35
CA ALA A 204 10.03 -4.10 -8.89
C ALA A 204 8.76 -4.93 -9.13
N ASP A 205 8.89 -6.08 -9.81
CA ASP A 205 7.78 -6.99 -10.08
C ASP A 205 7.14 -7.51 -8.78
N ALA A 206 7.96 -7.84 -7.77
CA ALA A 206 7.48 -8.27 -6.46
C ALA A 206 6.77 -7.15 -5.70
N PHE A 207 7.25 -5.91 -5.80
CA PHE A 207 6.69 -4.73 -5.15
C PHE A 207 5.34 -4.35 -5.74
N ASP A 208 5.22 -4.35 -7.07
CA ASP A 208 3.96 -4.06 -7.77
C ASP A 208 2.92 -5.14 -7.45
N ALA A 209 3.33 -6.42 -7.52
CA ALA A 209 2.44 -7.53 -7.20
C ALA A 209 1.97 -7.50 -5.74
N SER A 210 2.88 -7.29 -4.78
CA SER A 210 2.53 -7.24 -3.36
C SER A 210 1.63 -6.04 -3.04
N SER A 211 1.89 -4.88 -3.65
CA SER A 211 1.08 -3.67 -3.49
C SER A 211 -0.35 -3.88 -4.01
N ALA A 212 -0.50 -4.44 -5.20
CA ALA A 212 -1.82 -4.74 -5.78
C ALA A 212 -2.61 -5.75 -4.93
N LEU A 213 -1.95 -6.82 -4.46
CA LEU A 213 -2.57 -7.84 -3.60
C LEU A 213 -2.95 -7.28 -2.23
N THR A 214 -2.12 -6.41 -1.67
CA THR A 214 -2.40 -5.70 -0.41
C THR A 214 -3.61 -4.78 -0.55
N LEU A 215 -3.71 -4.05 -1.67
CA LEU A 215 -4.88 -3.23 -1.97
C LEU A 215 -6.14 -4.07 -2.17
N TYR A 216 -6.02 -5.25 -2.77
CA TYR A 216 -7.16 -6.15 -2.97
C TYR A 216 -7.80 -6.64 -1.66
N ARG A 217 -7.04 -6.71 -0.55
CA ARG A 217 -7.57 -7.06 0.79
C ARG A 217 -8.69 -6.13 1.27
N TYR A 218 -8.73 -4.88 0.80
CA TYR A 218 -9.78 -3.94 1.19
C TYR A 218 -11.16 -4.34 0.67
N VAL A 219 -11.23 -5.07 -0.45
CA VAL A 219 -12.48 -5.50 -1.07
C VAL A 219 -12.73 -7.00 -0.94
N ASP A 220 -11.72 -7.77 -0.51
CA ASP A 220 -11.79 -9.21 -0.35
C ASP A 220 -12.17 -9.62 1.08
N VAL A 221 -13.46 -9.81 1.33
CA VAL A 221 -13.97 -10.15 2.67
C VAL A 221 -13.44 -11.48 3.24
N PHE A 222 -12.87 -12.35 2.40
CA PHE A 222 -12.35 -13.66 2.80
C PHE A 222 -10.82 -13.71 2.89
N TRP A 223 -10.13 -12.57 2.77
CA TRP A 223 -8.66 -12.53 2.73
C TRP A 223 -8.02 -13.18 3.96
N LYS A 224 -8.59 -13.03 5.16
CA LYS A 224 -8.07 -13.65 6.38
C LYS A 224 -8.11 -15.19 6.35
N ILE A 225 -9.15 -15.77 5.75
CA ILE A 225 -9.27 -17.22 5.57
C ILE A 225 -8.26 -17.70 4.54
N LYS A 226 -8.12 -16.98 3.41
CA LYS A 226 -7.10 -17.30 2.40
C LYS A 226 -5.69 -17.18 2.95
N LYS A 227 -5.45 -16.23 3.85
CA LYS A 227 -4.18 -16.07 4.57
C LYS A 227 -3.92 -17.22 5.52
N PHE A 228 -4.92 -17.61 6.31
CA PHE A 228 -4.82 -18.73 7.23
C PHE A 228 -4.49 -20.05 6.51
N LEU A 229 -5.14 -20.31 5.37
CA LEU A 229 -4.89 -21.48 4.53
C LEU A 229 -3.66 -21.34 3.62
N ASN A 230 -3.07 -20.14 3.54
CA ASN A 230 -1.98 -19.79 2.64
C ASN A 230 -2.26 -20.19 1.17
N ILE A 231 -3.39 -19.72 0.63
CA ILE A 231 -3.85 -20.03 -0.75
C ILE A 231 -4.10 -18.76 -1.58
N GLY A 232 -4.07 -18.94 -2.91
CA GLY A 232 -4.46 -17.91 -3.87
C GLY A 232 -3.68 -16.60 -3.74
N THR A 233 -4.41 -15.48 -3.65
CA THR A 233 -3.85 -14.12 -3.55
C THR A 233 -2.92 -13.96 -2.35
N GLU A 234 -3.24 -14.61 -1.23
CA GLU A 234 -2.49 -14.47 0.02
C GLU A 234 -1.19 -15.29 0.01
N ALA A 235 -1.21 -16.46 -0.62
CA ALA A 235 0.02 -17.24 -0.87
C ALA A 235 0.99 -16.46 -1.77
N LYS A 236 0.46 -15.84 -2.83
CA LYS A 236 1.26 -15.00 -3.74
C LYS A 236 1.83 -13.79 -3.00
N LEU A 237 1.02 -13.09 -2.19
CA LEU A 237 1.46 -11.94 -1.39
C LEU A 237 2.57 -12.32 -0.42
N ARG A 238 2.46 -13.48 0.26
CA ARG A 238 3.53 -13.98 1.13
C ARG A 238 4.82 -14.23 0.37
N LYS A 239 4.74 -14.87 -0.82
CA LYS A 239 5.91 -15.13 -1.66
C LYS A 239 6.59 -13.84 -2.12
N THR A 240 5.82 -12.88 -2.63
CA THR A 240 6.38 -11.61 -3.14
C THR A 240 6.94 -10.76 -2.01
N THR A 241 6.29 -10.73 -0.84
CA THR A 241 6.81 -10.05 0.35
C THR A 241 8.16 -10.65 0.77
N LYS A 242 8.30 -11.98 0.76
CA LYS A 242 9.58 -12.63 1.09
C LYS A 242 10.71 -12.18 0.17
N VAL A 243 10.44 -12.02 -1.13
CA VAL A 243 11.43 -11.52 -2.11
C VAL A 243 11.85 -10.09 -1.75
N LEU A 244 10.90 -9.23 -1.35
CA LEU A 244 11.20 -7.86 -0.93
C LEU A 244 12.04 -7.84 0.34
N ASP A 245 11.67 -8.64 1.35
CA ASP A 245 12.39 -8.72 2.62
C ASP A 245 13.84 -9.20 2.40
N GLU A 246 14.02 -10.27 1.63
CA GLU A 246 15.35 -10.81 1.30
C GLU A 246 16.22 -9.76 0.60
N PHE A 247 15.64 -9.03 -0.36
CA PHE A 247 16.35 -7.99 -1.10
C PHE A 247 16.75 -6.81 -0.21
N VAL A 248 15.82 -6.29 0.60
CA VAL A 248 16.07 -5.15 1.50
C VAL A 248 17.06 -5.54 2.60
N LEU A 249 16.93 -6.72 3.20
CA LEU A 249 17.87 -7.21 4.21
C LEU A 249 19.27 -7.39 3.65
N LYS A 250 19.41 -7.88 2.42
CA LYS A 250 20.69 -7.94 1.73
C LYS A 250 21.35 -6.56 1.64
N LEU A 251 20.60 -5.55 1.19
CA LEU A 251 21.13 -4.18 1.07
C LEU A 251 21.52 -3.56 2.41
N ILE A 252 20.70 -3.76 3.45
CA ILE A 252 21.01 -3.31 4.81
C ILE A 252 22.31 -3.94 5.30
N ASN A 253 22.45 -5.26 5.15
CA ASN A 253 23.65 -5.98 5.59
C ASN A 253 24.90 -5.51 4.83
N THR A 254 24.81 -5.33 3.50
CA THR A 254 25.90 -4.77 2.71
C THR A 254 26.32 -3.39 3.21
N ARG A 255 25.37 -2.53 3.58
CA ARG A 255 25.68 -1.20 4.10
C ARG A 255 26.33 -1.22 5.47
N ILE A 256 25.85 -2.07 6.37
CA ILE A 256 26.45 -2.25 7.70
C ILE A 256 27.92 -2.69 7.55
N GLN A 257 28.20 -3.64 6.66
CA GLN A 257 29.57 -4.11 6.39
C GLN A 257 30.47 -3.00 5.84
N GLN A 258 29.99 -2.22 4.88
CA GLN A 258 30.76 -1.10 4.31
C GLN A 258 31.10 -0.04 5.38
N MET A 259 30.16 0.28 6.27
CA MET A 259 30.40 1.22 7.37
C MET A 259 31.44 0.67 8.35
N GLN A 260 31.37 -0.61 8.71
CA GLN A 260 32.36 -1.24 9.60
C GLN A 260 33.78 -1.23 9.02
N ILE A 261 33.92 -1.50 7.71
CA ILE A 261 35.22 -1.44 7.03
C ILE A 261 35.76 0.00 7.02
N SER A 262 34.90 1.00 6.77
CA SER A 262 35.32 2.41 6.76
C SER A 262 35.82 2.90 8.12
N VAL A 263 35.23 2.41 9.22
CA VAL A 263 35.65 2.74 10.59
C VAL A 263 36.92 1.97 10.99
N GLY A 264 37.04 0.69 10.65
CA GLY A 264 38.25 -0.09 10.92
C GLY A 264 39.48 0.33 10.09
N GLY A 265 39.27 0.97 8.94
CA GLY A 265 40.34 1.54 8.11
C GLY A 265 40.92 2.85 8.66
N SER A 266 40.13 3.65 9.38
CA SER A 266 40.59 4.89 10.01
C SER A 266 41.39 4.64 11.30
N ASP A 267 41.13 3.55 12.01
CA ASP A 267 41.82 3.22 13.27
C ASP A 267 43.22 2.60 13.06
N ASN A 268 43.56 2.17 11.83
CA ASN A 268 44.85 1.58 11.48
C ASN A 268 45.86 2.59 10.89
N LEU A 269 45.58 3.89 11.01
CA LEU A 269 46.40 4.99 10.45
C LEU A 269 47.06 5.88 11.53
N HIS A 270 47.14 5.41 12.78
CA HIS A 270 47.83 6.09 13.88
C HIS A 270 48.97 5.26 14.46
#